data_AF-A0A1X7VFI1-F1
#
_entry.id   AF-A0A1X7VFI1-F1
#
_cell.length_a   1.000
_cell.length_b   1.000
_cell.length_c   1.000
_cell.angle_alpha   90.00
_cell.angle_beta   90.00
_cell.angle_gamma   90.00
#
_symmetry.space_group_name_H-M   'P 1'
#
loop_
_entity.id
_entity.type
_entity.pdbx_description
1 polymer ?
#
loop_
_entity_poly.entity_id
_entity_poly.type
_entity_poly.pdbx_seq_one_letter_code
_entity_poly.pdbx_strand_id
1 'polypeptide(L)'
;MAGHKSGVAKGIMELEPRALHTLCYGHALNLAVQDSIKHVKLMKDTFDTTHEIIKLIKKSPKREAIFKSISTFESLSIRTLCVTR
;
A
#
# COMPACT_ATOMS: atom_id res chain seq x y z
N MET A 1 6.19 -11.24 0.87
CA MET A 1 4.93 -11.97 1.12
C MET A 1 5.00 -12.67 2.47
N ALA A 2 4.71 -11.95 3.55
CA ALA A 2 4.62 -12.57 4.88
C ALA A 2 3.31 -13.37 5.04
N GLY A 3 2.25 -13.02 4.31
CA GLY A 3 0.94 -13.68 4.40
C GLY A 3 0.92 -15.19 4.14
N HIS A 4 1.80 -15.70 3.26
CA HIS A 4 1.98 -17.14 3.04
C HIS A 4 2.77 -17.82 4.19
N LYS A 5 3.61 -17.07 4.90
CA LYS A 5 4.45 -17.60 6.00
C LYS A 5 3.76 -17.50 7.37
N SER A 6 2.93 -16.48 7.55
CA SER A 6 2.15 -16.18 8.76
C SER A 6 1.01 -15.24 8.38
N GLY A 7 -0.22 -15.75 8.34
CA GLY A 7 -1.38 -14.95 7.97
C GLY A 7 -2.65 -15.80 7.81
N VAL A 8 -3.77 -15.13 7.55
CA VAL A 8 -5.09 -15.76 7.37
C VAL A 8 -5.07 -16.81 6.27
N ALA A 9 -4.37 -16.54 5.16
CA ALA A 9 -4.21 -17.50 4.07
C ALA A 9 -3.57 -18.82 4.53
N LYS A 10 -2.51 -18.74 5.35
CA LYS A 10 -1.86 -19.93 5.91
C LYS A 10 -2.79 -20.69 6.86
N GLY A 11 -3.49 -19.99 7.75
CA GLY A 11 -4.44 -20.63 8.67
C GLY A 11 -5.59 -21.34 7.94
N ILE A 12 -6.08 -20.76 6.85
CA ILE A 12 -7.10 -21.40 6.00
C ILE A 12 -6.53 -22.66 5.32
N MET A 13 -5.31 -22.60 4.79
CA MET A 13 -4.65 -23.76 4.17
C MET A 13 -4.28 -24.86 5.17
N GLU A 14 -4.00 -24.52 6.43
CA GLU A 14 -3.77 -25.48 7.52
C GLU A 14 -5.07 -26.21 7.91
N LEU A 15 -6.21 -25.54 7.88
CA LEU A 15 -7.52 -26.14 8.17
C LEU A 15 -8.09 -26.93 7.00
N GLU A 16 -7.89 -26.46 5.77
CA GLU A 16 -8.37 -27.13 4.55
C GLU A 16 -7.25 -27.10 3.49
N PRO A 17 -6.48 -28.19 3.36
CA PRO A 17 -5.31 -28.23 2.46
C PRO A 17 -5.69 -28.22 0.97
N ARG A 18 -6.97 -28.41 0.61
CA ARG A 18 -7.45 -28.24 -0.77
C ARG A 18 -7.70 -26.78 -1.14
N ALA A 19 -7.68 -25.86 -0.18
CA ALA A 19 -7.86 -24.44 -0.44
C ALA A 19 -6.67 -23.89 -1.24
N LEU A 20 -6.97 -23.25 -2.38
CA LEU A 20 -5.96 -22.60 -3.22
C LEU A 20 -5.86 -21.12 -2.84
N HIS A 21 -4.66 -20.70 -2.42
CA HIS A 21 -4.37 -19.29 -2.25
C HIS A 21 -4.05 -18.65 -3.60
N THR A 22 -4.99 -17.89 -4.15
CA THR A 22 -4.78 -17.11 -5.37
C THR A 22 -4.93 -15.62 -5.09
N LEU A 23 -4.10 -14.82 -5.75
CA LEU A 23 -4.17 -13.36 -5.66
C LEU A 23 -5.20 -12.86 -6.67
N CYS A 24 -6.00 -11.85 -6.29
CA CYS A 24 -6.78 -11.13 -7.28
C CYS A 24 -5.84 -10.35 -8.22
N TYR A 25 -6.27 -10.12 -9.46
CA TYR A 25 -5.47 -9.41 -10.46
C TYR A 25 -4.94 -8.06 -9.97
N GLY A 26 -5.76 -7.29 -9.24
CA GLY A 26 -5.32 -6.01 -8.67
C GLY A 26 -4.20 -6.16 -7.64
N HIS A 27 -4.24 -7.21 -6.81
CA HIS A 27 -3.17 -7.47 -5.85
C HIS A 27 -1.89 -7.95 -6.54
N ALA A 28 -2.00 -8.85 -7.52
CA ALA A 28 -0.86 -9.31 -8.30
C ALA A 28 -0.17 -8.15 -9.03
N LEU A 29 -0.96 -7.25 -9.64
CA LEU A 29 -0.43 -6.04 -10.29
C LEU A 29 0.28 -5.13 -9.29
N ASN A 30 -0.34 -4.86 -8.13
CA ASN A 30 0.27 -4.03 -7.10
C ASN A 30 1.61 -4.62 -6.62
N LEU A 31 1.71 -5.95 -6.44
CA LEU A 31 2.97 -6.60 -6.10
C LEU A 31 4.02 -6.46 -7.20
N ALA A 32 3.65 -6.71 -8.47
CA ALA A 32 4.57 -6.60 -9.59
C ALA A 32 5.14 -5.17 -9.73
N VAL A 33 4.30 -4.15 -9.56
CA VAL A 33 4.71 -2.74 -9.57
C VAL A 33 5.64 -2.43 -8.40
N GLN A 34 5.28 -2.87 -7.18
CA GLN A 34 6.13 -2.66 -6.00
C GLN A 34 7.49 -3.34 -6.14
N ASP A 35 7.55 -4.53 -6.71
CA ASP A 35 8.80 -5.24 -6.94
C ASP A 35 9.66 -4.52 -7.98
N SER A 36 9.05 -4.12 -9.10
CA SER A 36 9.71 -3.35 -10.16
C SER A 36 10.31 -2.04 -9.63
N ILE A 37 9.58 -1.30 -8.80
CA ILE A 37 10.04 -0.03 -8.21
C ILE A 37 11.25 -0.23 -7.30
N LYS A 38 11.32 -1.34 -6.56
CA LYS A 38 12.47 -1.61 -5.65
C LYS A 38 13.79 -1.76 -6.40
N HIS A 39 13.76 -2.22 -7.64
CA HIS A 39 14.96 -2.40 -8.45
C HIS A 39 15.48 -1.09 -9.05
N VAL A 40 14.66 -0.04 -9.10
CA VAL A 40 15.05 1.28 -9.61
C VAL A 40 15.21 2.24 -8.42
N LYS A 41 16.45 2.46 -7.99
CA LYS A 41 16.76 3.29 -6.81
C LYS A 41 16.08 4.66 -6.83
N LEU A 42 16.13 5.37 -7.96
CA LEU A 42 15.49 6.67 -8.11
C LEU A 42 13.98 6.61 -7.83
N MET A 43 13.31 5.59 -8.37
CA MET A 43 11.87 5.41 -8.16
C MET A 43 11.58 5.08 -6.70
N LYS A 44 12.34 4.14 -6.11
CA LYS A 44 12.22 3.81 -4.69
C LYS A 44 12.34 5.04 -3.80
N ASP A 45 13.41 5.84 -3.97
CA ASP A 45 13.67 7.02 -3.16
C ASP A 45 12.55 8.09 -3.34
N THR A 46 12.03 8.22 -4.56
CA THR A 46 10.90 9.11 -4.87
C THR A 46 9.62 8.67 -4.17
N PHE A 47 9.31 7.37 -4.21
CA PHE A 47 8.12 6.80 -3.57
C PHE A 47 8.22 6.88 -2.04
N ASP A 48 9.40 6.62 -1.47
CA ASP A 48 9.65 6.76 -0.02
C ASP A 48 9.47 8.20 0.44
N THR A 49 10.04 9.16 -0.30
CA THR A 49 9.88 10.61 -0.01
C THR A 49 8.42 11.04 -0.09
N THR A 50 7.72 10.60 -1.15
CA THR A 50 6.28 10.87 -1.32
C THR A 50 5.49 10.29 -0.15
N HIS A 51 5.80 9.07 0.28
CA HIS A 51 5.13 8.43 1.41
C HIS A 51 5.31 9.20 2.74
N GLU A 52 6.51 9.73 2.99
CA GLU A 52 6.76 10.56 4.18
C GLU A 52 6.02 11.90 4.12
N ILE A 53 5.92 12.54 2.94
CA ILE A 53 5.08 13.74 2.77
C ILE A 53 3.61 13.44 3.08
N ILE A 54 3.09 12.31 2.58
CA ILE A 54 1.71 11.89 2.85
C ILE A 54 1.50 11.68 4.35
N LYS A 55 2.42 10.99 5.04
CA LYS A 55 2.38 10.81 6.50
C LYS A 55 2.40 12.14 7.22
N LEU A 56 3.24 13.07 6.79
CA LEU A 56 3.38 14.39 7.40
C LEU A 56 2.07 15.18 7.37
N ILE A 57 1.27 15.03 6.32
CA ILE A 57 -0.05 15.65 6.19
C ILE A 57 -1.09 14.87 7.01
N LYS A 58 -1.19 13.55 6.80
CA LYS A 58 -2.26 12.71 7.39
C LYS A 58 -2.12 12.46 8.89
N LYS A 59 -0.89 12.50 9.45
CA LYS A 59 -0.68 12.29 10.90
C LYS A 59 -0.97 13.55 11.74
N SER A 60 -1.30 14.68 11.12
CA SER A 60 -1.65 15.91 11.83
C SER A 60 -3.04 16.39 11.40
N PRO A 61 -4.04 16.37 12.30
CA PRO A 61 -5.40 16.80 11.95
C PRO A 61 -5.44 18.26 11.49
N LYS A 62 -4.58 19.12 12.05
CA LYS A 62 -4.42 20.51 11.63
C LYS A 62 -3.92 20.62 10.19
N ARG A 63 -2.87 19.86 9.83
CA ARG A 63 -2.31 19.87 8.47
C ARG A 63 -3.26 19.25 7.46
N GLU A 64 -3.97 18.20 7.86
CA GLU A 64 -5.01 17.60 7.01
C GLU A 64 -6.18 18.57 6.77
N ALA A 65 -6.62 19.33 7.77
CA ALA A 65 -7.66 20.35 7.61
C ALA A 65 -7.21 21.46 6.66
N ILE A 66 -5.98 21.97 6.82
CA ILE A 66 -5.39 22.96 5.91
C ILE A 66 -5.30 22.39 4.49
N PHE A 67 -4.83 21.15 4.33
CA PHE A 67 -4.74 20.50 3.04
C PHE A 67 -6.12 20.40 2.36
N LYS A 68 -7.16 20.00 3.10
CA LYS A 68 -8.54 19.93 2.60
C LYS A 68 -9.11 21.29 2.20
N SER A 69 -8.74 22.37 2.92
CA SER A 69 -9.19 23.73 2.56
C SER A 69 -8.55 24.26 1.28
N ILE A 70 -7.38 23.76 0.90
CA ILE A 70 -6.64 24.19 -0.30
C ILE A 70 -6.92 23.25 -1.48
N SER A 71 -7.28 21.98 -1.22
CA SER A 71 -7.63 21.04 -2.27
C SER A 71 -8.92 21.46 -2.97
N THR A 72 -8.80 21.98 -4.19
CA THR A 72 -9.90 22.41 -5.05
C THR A 72 -10.68 21.25 -5.69
N PHE A 73 -10.12 20.03 -5.65
CA PHE A 73 -10.76 18.83 -6.16
C PHE A 73 -11.20 17.93 -5.00
N GLU A 74 -12.52 17.79 -4.83
CA GLU A 74 -13.16 16.98 -3.80
C GLU A 74 -12.78 15.48 -3.90
N SER A 75 -12.32 15.04 -5.08
CA SER A 75 -11.87 13.67 -5.35
C SER A 75 -10.40 13.39 -5.01
N LEU A 76 -9.58 14.42 -4.78
CA LEU A 76 -8.13 14.27 -4.58
C LEU A 76 -7.79 13.95 -3.11
N SER A 77 -8.43 12.91 -2.56
CA SER A 77 -8.00 12.38 -1.27
C SER A 77 -6.63 11.74 -1.43
N ILE A 78 -5.59 12.33 -0.82
CA ILE A 78 -4.27 11.71 -0.78
C ILE A 78 -4.39 10.39 0.01
N ARG A 79 -4.25 9.27 -0.69
CA ARG A 79 -4.22 7.93 -0.10
C ARG A 79 -2.79 7.52 0.20
N THR A 80 -2.57 7.02 1.40
CA THR A 80 -1.32 6.31 1.72
C THR A 80 -1.21 5.08 0.83
N LEU A 81 -0.02 4.86 0.26
CA LEU A 81 0.30 3.62 -0.42
C LEU A 81 0.11 2.45 0.56
N CYS A 82 -0.72 1.48 0.19
CA CYS A 82 -0.86 0.26 0.96
C CYS A 82 0.41 -0.57 0.82
N VAL A 83 1.15 -0.73 1.92
CA VAL A 83 2.22 -1.71 1.98
C VAL A 83 1.55 -3.09 2.00
N THR A 84 1.67 -3.84 0.91
CA THR A 84 1.26 -5.24 0.88
C THR A 84 2.23 -6.02 1.75
N ARG A 85 1.83 -6.32 2.99
CA ARG A 85 2.56 -7.15 3.97
C ARG A 85 2.50 -8.63 3.58
#